data_AF-A0A956YU70-F1
#
_entry.id   AF-A0A956YU70-F1
#
_cell.length_a   1.000
_cell.length_b   1.000
_cell.length_c   1.000
_cell.angle_alpha   90.00
_cell.angle_beta   90.00
_cell.angle_gamma   90.00
#
_symmetry.space_group_name_H-M   'P 1'
#
loop_
_entity.id
_entity.type
_entity.pdbx_description
1 polymer ?
#
loop_
_entity_poly.entity_id
_entity_poly.type
_entity_poly.pdbx_seq_one_letter_code
_entity_poly.pdbx_strand_id
1 'polypeptide(L)'
;PKRKYGYFSLPILHRDAMVGRFDAKAHRKDGVFEIKALHLEPGVTPDDTLRDDLARELKRFAAWHGTPEVKVTFANDKKFGKALAKAVR
;
A
#
# COMPACT_ATOMS: atom_id res chain seq x y z
N PRO A 1 24.08 7.25 6.40
CA PRO A 1 22.68 6.89 6.77
C PRO A 1 22.05 5.93 5.74
N LYS A 2 21.29 4.91 6.21
CA LYS A 2 20.73 3.82 5.37
C LYS A 2 19.22 4.01 5.18
N ARG A 3 18.71 3.72 3.98
CA ARG A 3 17.27 3.83 3.64
C ARG A 3 16.43 2.89 4.52
N LYS A 4 15.31 3.39 5.06
CA LYS A 4 14.43 2.65 5.98
C LYS A 4 13.11 2.16 5.36
N TYR A 5 12.55 2.89 4.39
CA TYR A 5 11.17 2.68 3.89
C TYR A 5 11.08 2.38 2.38
N GLY A 6 12.17 1.92 1.77
CA GLY A 6 12.23 1.64 0.32
C GLY A 6 12.90 2.73 -0.51
N TYR A 7 12.71 2.67 -1.83
CA TYR A 7 13.36 3.58 -2.78
C TYR A 7 12.49 4.81 -3.04
N PHE A 8 11.18 4.61 -3.23
CA PHE A 8 10.18 5.65 -3.42
C PHE A 8 9.09 5.51 -2.34
N SER A 9 9.26 6.23 -1.23
CA SER A 9 8.32 6.17 -0.11
C SER A 9 7.15 7.13 -0.34
N LEU A 10 6.01 6.57 -0.71
CA LEU A 10 4.76 7.28 -0.96
C LEU A 10 3.95 7.40 0.33
N PRO A 11 3.52 8.61 0.76
CA PRO A 11 2.74 8.79 1.98
C PRO A 11 1.30 8.27 1.81
N ILE A 12 0.75 7.70 2.88
CA ILE A 12 -0.66 7.34 3.02
C ILE A 12 -1.31 8.36 3.95
N LEU A 13 -2.22 9.15 3.40
CA LEU A 13 -3.06 10.10 4.14
C LEU A 13 -4.48 9.52 4.25
N HIS A 14 -5.03 9.50 5.45
CA HIS A 14 -6.40 9.06 5.71
C HIS A 14 -7.01 9.99 6.76
N ARG A 15 -8.12 10.65 6.42
CA ARG A 15 -8.87 11.57 7.31
C ARG A 15 -7.98 12.56 8.05
N ASP A 16 -7.23 13.35 7.28
CA ASP A 16 -6.31 14.39 7.77
C ASP A 16 -5.10 13.90 8.58
N ALA A 17 -4.89 12.59 8.68
CA ALA A 17 -3.75 11.99 9.36
C ALA A 17 -2.83 11.25 8.38
N MET A 18 -1.53 11.34 8.63
CA MET A 18 -0.55 10.46 8.01
C MET A 18 -0.53 9.12 8.72
N VAL A 19 -1.06 8.08 8.07
CA VAL A 19 -1.27 6.76 8.67
C VAL A 19 -0.23 5.73 8.24
N GLY A 20 0.54 6.03 7.20
CA GLY A 20 1.61 5.13 6.76
C GLY A 20 2.34 5.61 5.52
N ARG A 21 3.16 4.72 4.97
CA ARG A 21 3.93 4.90 3.74
C ARG A 21 4.03 3.59 2.97
N PHE A 22 4.23 3.65 1.67
CA PHE A 22 4.53 2.47 0.87
C PHE A 22 5.57 2.70 -0.22
N ASP A 23 6.34 1.66 -0.54
CA ASP A 23 7.21 1.56 -1.72
C ASP A 23 6.49 0.72 -2.76
N ALA A 24 6.43 1.20 -4.00
CA ALA A 24 5.75 0.49 -5.09
C ALA A 24 6.58 0.39 -6.37
N LYS A 25 6.21 -0.59 -7.19
CA LYS A 25 6.72 -0.77 -8.55
C LYS A 25 5.59 -1.15 -9.50
N ALA A 26 5.43 -0.38 -10.58
CA ALA A 26 4.54 -0.70 -11.67
C ALA A 26 5.25 -1.60 -12.69
N HIS A 27 4.96 -2.90 -12.65
CA HIS A 27 5.41 -3.90 -13.62
C HIS A 27 4.49 -3.86 -14.84
N ARG A 28 4.66 -2.84 -15.70
CA ARG A 28 3.76 -2.58 -16.84
C ARG A 28 3.65 -3.72 -17.85
N LYS A 29 4.70 -4.53 -18.00
CA LYS A 29 4.66 -5.71 -18.88
C LYS A 29 3.70 -6.79 -18.38
N ASP A 30 3.56 -6.90 -17.06
CA ASP A 30 2.77 -7.93 -16.40
C ASP A 30 1.40 -7.40 -15.97
N GLY A 31 1.16 -6.08 -16.09
CA GLY A 31 -0.06 -5.45 -15.59
C GLY A 31 -0.14 -5.35 -14.06
N VAL A 32 0.99 -5.53 -13.35
CA VAL A 32 1.02 -5.63 -11.88
C VAL A 32 1.57 -4.37 -11.21
N PHE A 33 0.80 -3.79 -10.29
CA PHE A 33 1.23 -2.77 -9.36
C PHE A 33 1.64 -3.42 -8.03
N GLU A 34 2.94 -3.61 -7.84
CA GLU A 34 3.48 -4.23 -6.64
C GLU A 34 3.71 -3.19 -5.55
N ILE A 35 3.05 -3.35 -4.42
CA ILE A 35 3.38 -2.73 -3.14
C ILE A 35 4.49 -3.57 -2.50
N LYS A 36 5.73 -3.15 -2.76
CA LYS A 36 6.94 -3.84 -2.29
C LYS A 36 7.04 -3.82 -0.77
N ALA A 37 6.68 -2.70 -0.16
CA ALA A 37 6.64 -2.56 1.29
C ALA A 37 5.57 -1.56 1.70
N LEU A 38 4.79 -1.91 2.72
CA LEU A 38 3.85 -1.03 3.40
C LEU A 38 4.26 -0.88 4.87
N HIS A 39 4.30 0.35 5.34
CA HIS A 39 4.66 0.70 6.70
C HIS A 39 3.56 1.58 7.29
N LEU A 40 2.77 1.05 8.21
CA LEU A 40 1.92 1.88 9.06
C LEU A 40 2.78 2.68 10.03
N GLU A 41 2.38 3.92 10.32
CA GLU A 41 3.07 4.75 11.31
C GLU A 41 2.90 4.20 12.74
N PRO A 42 3.87 4.45 13.63
CA PRO A 42 3.71 4.11 15.05
C PRO A 42 2.45 4.76 15.64
N GLY A 43 1.69 3.99 16.43
CA GLY A 43 0.46 4.46 17.07
C GLY A 43 -0.80 4.37 16.20
N VAL A 44 -0.65 4.04 14.90
CA VAL A 44 -1.81 3.76 14.04
C VAL A 44 -2.38 2.39 14.39
N THR A 45 -3.65 2.37 14.77
CA THR A 45 -4.42 1.12 14.92
C THR A 45 -5.29 0.96 13.68
N PRO A 46 -4.91 0.10 12.71
CA PRO A 46 -5.67 -0.03 11.48
C PRO A 46 -7.02 -0.71 11.73
N ASP A 47 -8.07 -0.16 11.12
CA ASP A 47 -9.42 -0.70 11.14
C ASP A 47 -9.88 -1.11 9.72
N ASP A 48 -11.09 -1.65 9.65
CA ASP A 48 -11.69 -2.07 8.39
C ASP A 48 -11.95 -0.89 7.44
N THR A 49 -12.27 0.28 8.00
CA THR A 49 -12.44 1.52 7.23
C THR A 49 -11.16 1.91 6.50
N LEU A 50 -10.04 1.97 7.21
CA LEU A 50 -8.73 2.27 6.63
C LEU A 50 -8.34 1.22 5.59
N ARG A 51 -8.58 -0.07 5.87
CA ARG A 51 -8.32 -1.15 4.91
C ARG A 51 -9.08 -0.93 3.60
N ASP A 52 -10.38 -0.70 3.68
CA ASP A 52 -11.25 -0.65 2.50
C ASP A 52 -11.03 0.64 1.70
N ASP A 53 -10.83 1.76 2.38
CA ASP A 53 -10.45 3.03 1.74
C ASP A 53 -9.10 2.90 1.03
N LEU A 54 -8.09 2.38 1.72
CA LEU A 54 -6.78 2.19 1.13
C LEU A 54 -6.81 1.21 -0.05
N ALA A 55 -7.55 0.10 0.07
CA ALA A 55 -7.68 -0.88 -1.00
C ALA A 55 -8.29 -0.24 -2.27
N ARG A 56 -9.36 0.55 -2.10
CA ARG A 56 -10.00 1.27 -3.20
C ARG A 56 -9.05 2.26 -3.87
N GLU A 57 -8.34 3.07 -3.09
CA GLU A 57 -7.40 4.05 -3.66
C GLU A 57 -6.19 3.39 -4.32
N LEU A 58 -5.68 2.29 -3.78
CA LEU A 58 -4.62 1.51 -4.41
C LEU A 58 -5.07 0.94 -5.76
N LYS A 59 -6.30 0.42 -5.87
CA LYS A 59 -6.85 -0.04 -7.15
C LYS A 59 -6.93 1.09 -8.18
N ARG A 60 -7.42 2.27 -7.77
CA ARG A 60 -7.49 3.46 -8.65
C ARG A 60 -6.10 3.90 -9.09
N PHE A 61 -5.15 3.95 -8.17
CA PHE A 61 -3.76 4.35 -8.43
C PHE A 61 -3.04 3.37 -9.35
N ALA A 62 -3.23 2.07 -9.12
CA ALA A 62 -2.71 1.00 -9.95
C ALA A 62 -3.26 1.05 -11.38
N ALA A 63 -4.58 1.28 -11.53
CA ALA A 63 -5.23 1.48 -12.82
C ALA A 63 -4.68 2.72 -13.55
N TRP A 64 -4.48 3.84 -12.85
CA TRP A 64 -3.88 5.06 -13.42
C TRP A 64 -2.46 4.82 -13.96
N HIS A 65 -1.71 3.91 -13.34
CA HIS A 65 -0.38 3.50 -13.82
C HIS A 65 -0.38 2.48 -14.98
N GLY A 66 -1.56 2.03 -15.43
CA GLY A 66 -1.71 0.99 -16.47
C GLY A 66 -1.39 -0.41 -15.97
N THR A 67 -1.47 -0.64 -14.66
CA THR A 67 -1.15 -1.91 -13.99
C THR A 67 -2.25 -2.27 -13.01
N PRO A 68 -3.44 -2.73 -13.46
CA PRO A 68 -4.62 -2.86 -12.61
C PRO A 68 -4.53 -3.95 -11.53
N GLU A 69 -3.63 -4.93 -11.67
CA GLU A 69 -3.46 -5.98 -10.67
C GLU A 69 -2.60 -5.48 -9.51
N VAL A 70 -3.17 -5.38 -8.30
CA VAL A 70 -2.42 -4.94 -7.11
C VAL A 70 -1.88 -6.15 -6.35
N LYS A 71 -0.57 -6.13 -6.08
CA LYS A 71 0.10 -7.16 -5.28
C LYS A 71 0.75 -6.55 -4.04
N VAL A 72 0.51 -7.12 -2.86
CA VAL A 72 1.18 -6.72 -1.61
C VAL A 72 2.25 -7.74 -1.26
N THR A 73 3.51 -7.31 -1.22
CA THR A 73 4.66 -8.19 -0.94
C THR A 73 5.05 -8.16 0.54
N PHE A 74 5.10 -6.98 1.16
CA PHE A 74 5.44 -6.82 2.57
C PHE A 74 4.58 -5.75 3.25
N ALA A 75 4.25 -5.99 4.52
CA ALA A 75 3.72 -4.99 5.43
C ALA A 75 4.32 -5.18 6.83
N ASN A 76 4.62 -4.07 7.53
CA ASN A 76 5.11 -4.13 8.92
C ASN A 76 4.06 -4.71 9.88
N ASP A 77 2.79 -4.34 9.70
CA ASP A 77 1.67 -5.05 10.29
C ASP A 77 1.24 -6.20 9.36
N LYS A 78 1.60 -7.43 9.74
CA LYS A 78 1.31 -8.63 8.93
C LYS A 78 -0.18 -8.93 8.83
N LYS A 79 -0.97 -8.61 9.86
CA LYS A 79 -2.42 -8.89 9.88
C LYS A 79 -3.12 -7.95 8.91
N PHE A 80 -2.82 -6.65 9.00
CA PHE A 80 -3.32 -5.64 8.10
C PHE A 80 -2.86 -5.89 6.67
N GLY A 81 -1.58 -6.20 6.44
CA GLY A 81 -1.06 -6.51 5.11
C GLY A 81 -1.79 -7.67 4.42
N LYS A 82 -2.09 -8.75 5.16
CA LYS A 82 -2.89 -9.88 4.62
C LYS A 82 -4.33 -9.46 4.32
N ALA A 83 -4.96 -8.69 5.20
CA ALA A 83 -6.31 -8.21 5.00
C ALA A 83 -6.40 -7.29 3.77
N LEU A 84 -5.43 -6.37 3.63
CA LEU A 84 -5.31 -5.48 2.48
C LEU A 84 -5.06 -6.27 1.20
N ALA A 85 -4.15 -7.25 1.21
CA ALA A 85 -3.88 -8.12 0.06
C ALA A 85 -5.13 -8.88 -0.42
N LYS A 86 -6.07 -9.19 0.49
CA LYS A 86 -7.37 -9.77 0.14
C LYS A 86 -8.33 -8.72 -0.42
N ALA A 87 -8.38 -7.53 0.16
CA ALA A 87 -9.26 -6.45 -0.25
C ALA A 87 -8.89 -5.84 -1.62
N VAL A 88 -7.61 -5.90 -2.00
CA VAL A 88 -7.13 -5.40 -3.30
C VAL A 88 -7.30 -6.40 -4.46
N ARG A 89 -7.70 -7.65 -4.17
CA ARG A 89 -8.07 -8.63 -5.19
C ARG A 89 -9.43 -8.31 -5.82
#